data_AF-A0A538FUD9-F1
#
_entry.id   AF-A0A538FUD9-F1
#
_cell.length_a   1.000
_cell.length_b   1.000
_cell.length_c   1.000
_cell.angle_alpha   90.00
_cell.angle_beta   90.00
_cell.angle_gamma   90.00
#
_symmetry.space_group_name_H-M   'P 1'
#
loop_
_entity.id
_entity.type
_entity.pdbx_description
1 polymer ?
#
loop_
_entity_poly.entity_id
_entity_poly.type
_entity_poly.pdbx_seq_one_letter_code
_entity_poly.pdbx_strand_id
1 'polypeptide(L)'
;MRGNPHPGDVYRQEFYPPGGALDQARVLGSEAARTVPYGTFKRVLDTVEWSPVEPQLERKYYVTGVGEIEEQVVHGGHERFQLVAVTH
;
A
#
# COMPACT_ATOMS: atom_id res chain seq x y z
N MET A 1 -5.69 3.57 -4.15
CA MET A 1 -4.58 4.20 -4.91
C MET A 1 -5.07 5.19 -5.97
N ARG A 2 -4.26 6.19 -6.35
CA ARG A 2 -4.56 7.09 -7.48
C ARG A 2 -4.37 6.37 -8.83
N GLY A 3 -5.10 6.80 -9.86
CA GLY A 3 -5.02 6.19 -11.21
C GLY A 3 -3.75 6.53 -12.02
N ASN A 4 -3.05 7.61 -11.67
CA ASN A 4 -1.75 7.99 -12.27
C ASN A 4 -0.82 8.61 -11.21
N PRO A 5 -0.29 7.78 -10.29
CA PRO A 5 0.50 8.25 -9.16
C PRO A 5 1.93 8.66 -9.58
N HIS A 6 2.43 9.76 -9.01
CA HIS A 6 3.81 10.23 -9.16
C HIS A 6 4.53 10.22 -7.80
N PRO A 7 5.87 10.00 -7.78
CA PRO A 7 6.65 10.11 -6.55
C PRO A 7 6.37 11.44 -5.84
N GLY A 8 6.04 11.36 -4.55
CA GLY A 8 5.70 12.52 -3.72
C GLY A 8 4.21 12.85 -3.64
N ASP A 9 3.36 12.27 -4.49
CA ASP A 9 1.90 12.45 -4.39
C ASP A 9 1.41 12.00 -3.01
N VAL A 10 0.59 12.83 -2.37
CA VAL A 10 -0.11 12.51 -1.12
C VAL A 10 -1.61 12.40 -1.40
N TYR A 11 -2.25 11.41 -0.80
CA TYR A 11 -3.70 11.21 -0.91
C TYR A 11 -4.28 10.57 0.34
N ARG A 12 -5.61 10.69 0.50
CA ARG A 12 -6.36 9.96 1.51
C ARG A 12 -6.67 8.57 0.98
N GLN A 13 -6.28 7.55 1.73
CA GLN A 13 -6.60 6.16 1.42
C GLN A 13 -8.00 5.81 1.92
N GLU A 14 -8.25 6.10 3.20
CA GLU A 14 -9.56 5.97 3.82
C GLU A 14 -9.95 7.31 4.48
N PHE A 15 -11.20 7.72 4.29
CA PHE A 15 -11.70 8.95 4.89
C PHE A 15 -13.14 8.79 5.32
N TYR A 16 -13.32 8.39 6.58
CA TYR A 16 -14.60 8.34 7.25
C TYR A 16 -14.46 8.90 8.68
N PRO A 17 -14.41 10.24 8.83
CA PRO A 17 -14.25 10.90 10.12
C PRO A 17 -15.28 10.47 11.20
N PRO A 18 -16.57 10.26 10.87
CA PRO A 18 -17.53 9.80 11.87
C PRO A 18 -17.19 8.43 12.48
N GLY A 19 -16.43 7.58 11.77
CA GLY A 19 -15.96 6.29 12.25
C GLY A 19 -14.47 6.25 12.57
N GLY A 20 -13.76 7.39 12.52
CA GLY A 20 -12.35 7.49 12.88
C GLY A 20 -11.34 7.12 11.79
N ALA A 21 -11.77 6.71 10.59
CA ALA A 21 -10.85 6.34 9.52
C ALA A 21 -10.28 7.57 8.82
N LEU A 22 -8.96 7.74 8.87
CA LEU A 22 -8.24 8.93 8.43
C LEU A 22 -6.90 8.59 7.76
N ASP A 23 -6.83 7.47 7.06
CA ASP A 23 -5.58 6.96 6.51
C ASP A 23 -5.09 7.78 5.33
N GLN A 24 -3.80 8.04 5.34
CA GLN A 24 -3.10 8.82 4.33
C GLN A 24 -1.98 8.00 3.75
N ALA A 25 -1.74 8.22 2.47
CA ALA A 25 -0.68 7.56 1.73
C ALA A 25 0.16 8.60 1.00
N ARG A 26 1.46 8.31 0.91
CA ARG A 26 2.41 9.02 0.06
C ARG A 26 3.06 8.05 -0.89
N VAL A 27 3.07 8.39 -2.16
CA VAL A 27 3.79 7.64 -3.20
C VAL A 27 5.29 7.84 -3.01
N LEU A 28 6.01 6.74 -2.81
CA LEU A 28 7.47 6.73 -2.78
C LEU A 28 8.04 6.59 -4.19
N GLY A 29 7.37 5.83 -5.04
CA GLY A 29 7.71 5.68 -6.45
C GLY A 29 7.30 4.31 -6.99
N SER A 30 8.14 3.73 -7.84
CA SER A 30 7.90 2.38 -8.35
C SER A 30 9.15 1.52 -8.22
N GLU A 31 8.99 0.32 -7.67
CA GLU A 31 10.01 -0.71 -7.63
C GLU A 31 10.05 -1.48 -8.96
N ALA A 32 11.26 -1.89 -9.37
CA ALA A 32 11.46 -2.62 -10.62
C ALA A 32 10.75 -3.99 -10.59
N ALA A 33 10.83 -4.68 -9.46
CA ALA A 33 10.13 -5.95 -9.23
C ALA A 33 9.88 -6.21 -7.74
N ARG A 34 8.81 -6.96 -7.44
CA ARG A 34 8.48 -7.49 -6.11
C ARG A 34 8.02 -8.94 -6.24
N THR A 35 8.46 -9.80 -5.33
CA THR A 35 8.07 -11.21 -5.29
C THR A 35 7.21 -11.49 -4.07
N VAL A 36 6.04 -12.09 -4.30
CA VAL A 36 5.09 -12.58 -3.30
C VAL A 36 4.78 -14.05 -3.59
N PRO A 37 4.10 -14.80 -2.71
CA PRO A 37 3.83 -16.22 -2.95
C PRO A 37 3.08 -16.51 -4.26
N TYR A 38 2.21 -15.60 -4.71
CA TYR A 38 1.54 -15.72 -6.00
C TYR A 38 2.50 -15.60 -7.22
N GLY A 39 3.62 -14.89 -7.07
CA GLY A 39 4.61 -14.73 -8.13
C GLY A 39 5.41 -13.42 -8.06
N THR A 40 6.15 -13.13 -9.13
CA THR A 40 6.93 -11.90 -9.27
C THR A 40 6.22 -10.90 -10.17
N PHE A 41 6.02 -9.69 -9.65
CA PHE A 41 5.48 -8.55 -10.38
C PHE A 41 6.57 -7.56 -10.75
N LYS A 42 6.35 -6.79 -11.81
CA LYS A 42 7.23 -5.70 -12.26
C LYS A 42 6.49 -4.36 -12.21
N ARG A 43 7.23 -3.26 -12.13
CA ARG A 43 6.69 -1.88 -12.08
C ARG A 43 5.67 -1.72 -10.95
N VAL A 44 6.11 -2.07 -9.74
CA VAL A 44 5.27 -2.14 -8.55
C VAL A 44 5.20 -0.75 -7.92
N LEU A 45 4.01 -0.18 -7.77
CA LEU A 45 3.82 1.08 -7.06
C LEU A 45 4.11 0.85 -5.58
N ASP A 46 4.91 1.74 -5.01
CA ASP A 46 5.30 1.69 -3.61
C ASP A 46 4.84 2.96 -2.89
N THR A 47 4.19 2.76 -1.76
CA THR A 47 3.60 3.81 -0.95
C THR A 47 3.94 3.59 0.51
N VAL A 48 4.05 4.69 1.25
CA VAL A 48 4.04 4.68 2.71
C VAL A 48 2.72 5.25 3.20
N GLU A 49 2.15 4.60 4.20
CA GLU A 49 0.86 4.95 4.76
C GLU A 49 0.95 5.21 6.27
N TRP A 50 0.08 6.10 6.74
CA TRP A 50 0.00 6.49 8.14
C TRP A 50 -1.40 6.98 8.49
N SER A 51 -1.72 6.87 9.78
CA SER A 51 -2.96 7.38 10.35
C SER A 51 -2.65 8.34 11.50
N PRO A 52 -3.41 9.45 11.66
CA PRO A 52 -3.35 10.25 12.88
C PRO A 52 -3.88 9.52 14.12
N VAL A 53 -4.68 8.46 13.91
CA VAL A 53 -5.39 7.73 14.98
C VAL A 53 -4.65 6.45 15.36
N GLU A 54 -3.98 5.82 14.41
CA GLU A 54 -3.17 4.62 14.63
C GLU A 54 -1.68 4.94 14.48
N PRO A 55 -0.85 4.76 15.53
CA PRO A 55 0.55 5.17 15.52
C PRO A 55 1.45 4.14 14.82
N GLN A 56 1.10 3.77 13.58
CA GLN A 56 1.87 2.88 12.74
C GLN A 56 2.23 3.50 11.40
N LEU A 57 3.32 3.00 10.81
CA LEU A 57 3.71 3.27 9.43
C LEU A 57 3.74 1.96 8.67
N GLU A 58 3.09 1.95 7.52
CA GLU A 58 3.00 0.78 6.64
C GLU A 58 3.60 1.10 5.29
N ARG A 59 4.25 0.11 4.67
CA ARG A 59 4.54 0.15 3.23
C ARG A 59 3.57 -0.76 2.51
N LYS A 60 2.89 -0.23 1.50
CA LYS A 60 1.97 -0.98 0.64
C LYS A 60 2.44 -0.96 -0.80
N TYR A 61 2.27 -2.11 -1.45
CA TYR A 61 2.75 -2.38 -2.80
C TYR A 61 1.58 -2.73 -3.71
N TYR A 62 1.45 -2.00 -4.82
CA TYR A 62 0.34 -2.15 -5.75
C TYR A 62 0.79 -2.47 -7.17
N VAL A 63 -0.02 -3.26 -7.88
CA VAL A 63 0.19 -3.59 -9.29
C VAL A 63 -1.08 -3.30 -10.07
N THR A 64 -0.92 -2.63 -11.22
CA THR A 64 -2.05 -2.34 -12.13
C THR A 64 -2.72 -3.64 -12.58
N GLY A 65 -4.05 -3.69 -12.50
CA GLY A 65 -4.84 -4.87 -12.86
C GLY A 65 -4.98 -5.93 -11.75
N VAL A 66 -4.27 -5.78 -10.63
CA VAL A 66 -4.38 -6.67 -9.45
C VAL A 66 -4.84 -5.90 -8.22
N GLY A 67 -4.27 -4.73 -7.97
CA GLY A 67 -4.46 -4.00 -6.72
C GLY A 67 -3.29 -4.23 -5.78
N GLU A 68 -3.57 -4.36 -4.49
CA GLU A 68 -2.56 -4.59 -3.46
C GLU A 68 -1.97 -6.00 -3.56
N ILE A 69 -0.65 -6.10 -3.52
CA ILE A 69 0.05 -7.39 -3.58
C ILE A 69 0.82 -7.71 -2.30
N GLU A 70 1.21 -6.69 -1.53
CA GLU A 70 1.92 -6.84 -0.27
C GLU A 70 1.73 -5.57 0.58
N GLU A 71 1.66 -5.77 1.89
CA GLU A 71 1.74 -4.71 2.89
C GLU A 71 2.66 -5.19 4.03
N GLN A 72 3.38 -4.25 4.62
CA GLN A 72 4.20 -4.49 5.80
C GLN A 72 4.22 -3.27 6.72
N VAL A 73 3.93 -3.49 8.00
CA VAL A 73 4.22 -2.49 9.04
C VAL A 73 5.73 -2.33 9.19
N VAL A 74 6.22 -1.11 9.00
CA VAL A 74 7.64 -0.75 9.12
C VAL A 74 7.95 -0.04 10.45
N HIS A 75 6.93 0.46 11.14
CA HIS A 75 7.05 1.05 12.47
C HIS A 75 5.72 0.97 13.23
N GLY A 76 5.76 0.77 14.56
CA GLY A 76 4.58 0.83 15.43
C GLY A 76 3.81 -0.48 15.63
N GLY A 77 4.18 -1.56 14.92
CA GLY A 77 3.51 -2.85 15.00
C GLY A 77 4.24 -3.95 14.22
N HIS A 78 3.56 -5.10 14.04
CA HIS A 78 4.10 -6.27 13.35
C HIS A 78 3.00 -6.98 12.55
N GLU A 79 2.56 -6.35 11.46
CA GLU A 79 1.61 -6.95 10.53
C GLU A 79 2.20 -7.04 9.12
N ARG A 80 1.75 -8.06 8.39
CA ARG A 80 2.20 -8.34 7.03
C ARG A 80 1.11 -9.05 6.25
N PHE A 81 0.85 -8.54 5.05
CA PHE A 81 -0.03 -9.14 4.06
C PHE A 81 0.76 -9.49 2.80
N GLN A 82 0.40 -10.59 2.14
CA GLN A 82 0.92 -10.95 0.82
C GLN A 82 -0.14 -11.64 -0.02
N LEU A 83 -0.19 -11.31 -1.31
CA LEU A 83 -1.01 -12.02 -2.27
C LEU A 83 -0.48 -13.45 -2.49
N VAL A 84 -1.35 -14.43 -2.24
CA VAL A 84 -1.03 -15.86 -2.38
C VAL A 84 -1.67 -16.50 -3.60
N ALA A 85 -2.88 -16.09 -3.99
CA ALA A 85 -3.60 -16.63 -5.13
C ALA A 85 -4.66 -15.64 -5.66
N VAL A 86 -4.94 -15.72 -6.96
CA VAL A 86 -6.11 -15.08 -7.60
C VAL A 86 -6.87 -16.17 -8.35
N THR A 87 -8.16 -16.31 -8.06
CA THR A 87 -9.06 -17.27 -8.71
C THR A 87 -10.20 -16.52 -9.40
N HIS A 88 -10.69 -17.06 -10.51
CA HIS A 88 -11.80 -16.49 -11.29
C HIS A 88 -13.07 -17.32 -11.10
#